data_AF-A0A164G758-F1
#
_entry.id   AF-A0A164G758-F1
#
_cell.length_a   1.000
_cell.length_b   1.000
_cell.length_c   1.000
_cell.angle_alpha   90.00
_cell.angle_beta   90.00
_cell.angle_gamma   90.00
#
_symmetry.space_group_name_H-M   'P 1'
#
loop_
_entity.id
_entity.type
_entity.pdbx_description
1 polymer ?
#
loop_
_entity_poly.entity_id
_entity_poly.type
_entity_poly.pdbx_seq_one_letter_code
_entity_poly.pdbx_strand_id
1 'polypeptide(L)'
;ARRLRHAGPGRRHVRKRPHVLRGPQPRLRLQRRGAAAGRHAVRPPGREEAVDRSRRLTPEGTAMNIEPRIAAFHDEMTRWRRDIHAHPELGFEEERTSAIVAEKLREFGCEVATGLARTGVVGTIRVGNSPDSIGLRADMDCLPMQETNTFEHASKYKGKMHGCG
;
A
#
# COMPACT_ATOMS: atom_id res chain seq x y z
N ALA A 1 -37.72 67.13 15.23
CA ALA A 1 -37.31 67.54 13.87
C ALA A 1 -36.08 66.73 13.44
N ARG A 2 -36.14 66.08 12.25
CA ARG A 2 -35.03 65.45 11.48
C ARG A 2 -34.32 64.24 12.12
N ARG A 3 -33.92 63.18 11.42
CA ARG A 3 -34.25 62.55 10.12
C ARG A 3 -33.47 61.22 10.16
N LEU A 4 -34.09 60.16 9.64
CA LEU A 4 -33.51 58.86 9.26
C LEU A 4 -32.14 58.96 8.59
N ARG A 5 -31.30 57.92 8.76
CA ARG A 5 -30.65 57.22 7.63
C ARG A 5 -30.00 55.88 8.05
N HIS A 6 -30.58 54.80 7.55
CA HIS A 6 -29.96 53.48 7.40
C HIS A 6 -28.77 53.57 6.44
N ALA A 7 -27.67 52.90 6.78
CA ALA A 7 -26.58 52.58 5.87
C ALA A 7 -26.30 51.07 5.95
N GLY A 8 -26.65 50.34 4.90
CA GLY A 8 -26.23 48.95 4.70
C GLY A 8 -24.95 48.88 3.87
N PRO A 9 -24.08 47.88 4.09
CA PRO A 9 -23.11 47.41 3.12
C PRO A 9 -23.47 45.98 2.67
N GLY A 10 -23.17 45.46 1.49
CA GLY A 10 -22.40 45.97 0.38
C GLY A 10 -22.65 45.03 -0.80
N ARG A 11 -22.90 45.61 -1.98
CA ARG A 11 -23.04 44.86 -3.23
C ARG A 11 -21.68 44.27 -3.60
N ARG A 12 -21.56 42.94 -3.60
CA ARG A 12 -20.40 42.22 -4.14
C ARG A 12 -20.26 42.55 -5.63
N HIS A 13 -19.18 43.23 -5.99
CA HIS A 13 -18.74 43.40 -7.36
C HIS A 13 -18.27 42.04 -7.91
N VAL A 14 -19.09 41.43 -8.76
CA VAL A 14 -18.67 40.30 -9.59
C VAL A 14 -17.75 40.85 -10.68
N ARG A 15 -16.44 40.67 -10.51
CA ARG A 15 -15.45 40.95 -11.56
C ARG A 15 -15.68 39.97 -12.71
N LYS A 16 -16.20 40.45 -13.84
CA LYS A 16 -16.28 39.70 -15.10
C LYS A 16 -14.85 39.39 -15.58
N ARG A 17 -14.54 38.11 -15.75
CA ARG A 17 -13.29 37.65 -16.39
C ARG A 17 -13.30 38.07 -17.87
N PRO A 18 -12.20 38.58 -18.43
CA PRO A 18 -12.15 38.91 -19.85
C PRO A 18 -12.10 37.64 -20.71
N HIS A 19 -12.82 37.69 -21.82
CA HIS A 19 -12.84 36.69 -22.88
C HIS A 19 -11.42 36.45 -23.44
N VAL A 20 -10.97 35.20 -23.39
CA VAL A 20 -9.76 34.76 -24.12
C VAL A 20 -10.14 34.62 -25.59
N LEU A 21 -9.61 35.50 -26.42
CA LEU A 21 -9.65 35.40 -27.88
C LEU A 21 -8.85 34.17 -28.32
N ARG A 22 -9.52 33.18 -28.92
CA ARG A 22 -8.86 32.03 -29.56
C ARG A 22 -8.17 32.50 -30.85
N GLY A 23 -6.84 32.48 -30.85
CA GLY A 23 -6.03 32.63 -32.06
C GLY A 23 -6.21 31.45 -33.03
N PRO A 24 -5.85 31.61 -34.32
CA PRO A 24 -6.05 30.58 -35.34
C PRO A 24 -5.07 29.42 -35.15
N GLN A 25 -5.60 28.20 -35.18
CA GLN A 25 -4.83 26.95 -35.07
C GLN A 25 -3.99 26.71 -36.35
N PRO A 26 -2.75 26.20 -36.24
CA PRO A 26 -1.97 25.83 -37.42
C PRO A 26 -2.52 24.55 -38.07
N ARG A 27 -2.80 24.62 -39.37
CA ARG A 27 -3.20 23.47 -40.19
C ARG A 27 -2.04 22.50 -40.35
N LEU A 28 -2.15 21.30 -39.78
CA LEU A 28 -1.22 20.20 -40.07
C LEU A 28 -1.34 19.79 -41.54
N ARG A 29 -0.23 19.89 -42.27
CA ARG A 29 -0.06 19.40 -43.64
C ARG A 29 0.04 17.87 -43.58
N LEU A 30 -0.99 17.17 -44.07
CA LEU A 30 -0.97 15.73 -44.25
C LEU A 30 0.01 15.37 -45.39
N GLN A 31 1.23 14.96 -45.04
CA GLN A 31 2.14 14.36 -46.01
C GLN A 31 1.68 12.92 -46.27
N ARG A 32 1.16 12.68 -47.47
CA ARG A 32 0.97 11.34 -48.04
C ARG A 32 2.36 10.73 -48.25
N ARG A 33 2.76 9.76 -47.41
CA ARG A 33 3.86 8.85 -47.71
C ARG A 33 3.28 7.55 -48.27
N GLY A 34 3.79 7.17 -49.43
CA GLY A 34 3.36 6.03 -50.22
C GLY A 34 3.53 4.70 -49.49
N ALA A 35 2.64 3.77 -49.82
CA ALA A 35 2.68 2.38 -49.44
C ALA A 35 3.92 1.69 -50.04
N ALA A 36 4.75 1.11 -49.18
CA ALA A 36 5.69 0.07 -49.56
C ALA A 36 5.29 -1.21 -48.81
N ALA A 37 4.89 -2.22 -49.58
CA ALA A 37 4.53 -3.55 -49.12
C ALA A 37 5.74 -4.23 -48.46
N GLY A 38 5.75 -4.24 -47.13
CA GLY A 38 6.66 -5.05 -46.33
C GLY A 38 6.04 -6.41 -46.06
N ARG A 39 6.60 -7.45 -46.65
CA ARG A 39 6.22 -8.86 -46.46
C ARG A 39 6.35 -9.21 -44.97
N HIS A 40 5.27 -9.66 -44.34
CA HIS A 40 5.34 -10.28 -43.02
C HIS A 40 6.12 -11.59 -43.15
N ALA A 41 7.39 -11.57 -42.73
CA ALA A 41 8.12 -12.79 -42.43
C ALA A 41 7.52 -13.39 -41.15
N VAL A 42 6.73 -14.46 -41.32
CA VAL A 42 6.28 -15.31 -40.22
C VAL A 42 7.55 -15.94 -39.62
N ARG A 43 7.85 -15.61 -38.36
CA ARG A 43 8.94 -16.23 -37.61
C ARG A 43 8.58 -17.71 -37.41
N PRO A 44 9.45 -18.69 -37.76
CA PRO A 44 9.16 -20.08 -37.49
C PRO A 44 9.04 -20.30 -35.97
N PRO A 45 8.18 -21.23 -35.50
CA PRO A 45 8.17 -21.59 -34.10
C PRO A 45 9.55 -22.13 -33.73
N GLY A 46 10.23 -21.42 -32.83
CA GLY A 46 11.47 -21.90 -32.24
C GLY A 46 11.19 -23.24 -31.58
N ARG A 47 12.11 -24.19 -31.77
CA ARG A 47 12.10 -25.46 -31.03
C ARG A 47 11.93 -25.14 -29.54
N GLU A 48 10.84 -25.60 -28.94
CA GLU A 48 10.73 -25.66 -27.49
C GLU A 48 11.93 -26.49 -27.02
N GLU A 49 12.88 -25.85 -26.35
CA GLU A 49 13.78 -26.58 -25.47
C GLU A 49 12.89 -27.26 -24.45
N ALA A 50 12.73 -28.57 -24.60
CA ALA A 50 12.09 -29.40 -23.62
C ALA A 50 12.78 -29.14 -22.27
N VAL A 51 12.10 -28.43 -21.38
CA VAL A 51 12.48 -28.36 -19.99
C VAL A 51 12.48 -29.80 -19.51
N ASP A 52 13.67 -30.34 -19.30
CA ASP A 52 13.87 -31.65 -18.70
C ASP A 52 13.22 -31.64 -17.31
N ARG A 53 11.97 -32.11 -17.25
CA ARG A 53 11.20 -32.29 -16.01
C ARG A 53 11.80 -33.39 -15.12
N SER A 54 12.87 -34.04 -15.57
CA SER A 54 13.61 -35.06 -14.83
C SER A 54 14.87 -34.53 -14.16
N ARG A 55 15.04 -33.21 -14.01
CA ARG A 55 15.94 -32.65 -12.99
C ARG A 55 15.52 -33.17 -11.63
N ARG A 56 16.15 -34.29 -11.25
CA ARG A 56 16.05 -34.93 -9.95
C ARG A 56 16.23 -33.83 -8.92
N LEU A 57 15.24 -33.70 -8.06
CA LEU A 57 15.32 -32.91 -6.83
C LEU A 57 16.67 -33.24 -6.20
N THR A 58 17.50 -32.22 -5.97
CA THR A 58 18.62 -32.37 -5.06
C THR A 58 18.08 -32.91 -3.73
N PRO A 59 18.83 -33.77 -2.99
CA PRO A 59 18.36 -34.31 -1.71
C PRO A 59 18.02 -33.23 -0.67
N GLU A 60 18.44 -32.00 -0.95
CA GLU A 60 18.14 -30.79 -0.22
C GLU A 60 17.11 -30.00 -1.05
N GLY A 61 15.83 -30.09 -0.65
CA GLY A 61 14.80 -29.21 -1.17
C GLY A 61 15.22 -27.76 -0.94
N THR A 62 15.05 -26.90 -1.95
CA THR A 62 15.48 -25.49 -1.96
C THR A 62 15.21 -24.82 -0.61
N ALA A 63 16.23 -24.75 0.24
CA ALA A 63 16.16 -24.03 1.48
C ALA A 63 15.90 -22.57 1.11
N MET A 64 14.85 -21.98 1.70
CA MET A 64 14.58 -20.56 1.55
C MET A 64 15.79 -19.82 2.13
N ASN A 65 16.59 -19.19 1.26
CA ASN A 65 17.77 -18.44 1.70
C ASN A 65 17.31 -17.12 2.32
N ILE A 66 17.07 -17.14 3.63
CA ILE A 66 16.66 -15.96 4.39
C ILE A 66 17.91 -15.10 4.63
N GLU A 67 17.77 -13.79 4.42
CA GLU A 67 18.86 -12.85 4.70
C GLU A 67 19.28 -12.95 6.18
N PRO A 68 20.58 -13.12 6.51
CA PRO A 68 21.01 -13.46 7.88
C PRO A 68 20.59 -12.46 8.97
N ARG A 69 20.50 -11.17 8.65
CA ARG A 69 20.01 -10.14 9.59
C ARG A 69 18.52 -10.34 9.85
N ILE A 70 17.72 -10.71 8.85
CA ILE A 70 16.30 -11.06 9.07
C ILE A 70 16.17 -12.31 9.93
N ALA A 71 17.00 -13.33 9.70
CA ALA A 71 17.00 -14.54 10.51
C ALA A 71 17.31 -14.25 11.99
N ALA A 72 18.17 -13.28 12.28
CA ALA A 72 18.47 -12.86 13.65
C ALA A 72 17.27 -12.25 14.40
N PHE A 73 16.25 -11.75 13.69
CA PHE A 73 15.02 -11.23 14.32
C PHE A 73 13.98 -12.31 14.63
N HIS A 74 14.22 -13.58 14.28
CA HIS A 74 13.22 -14.65 14.38
C HIS A 74 12.56 -14.74 15.76
N ASP A 75 13.35 -14.73 16.83
CA ASP A 75 12.83 -14.88 18.19
C ASP A 75 12.05 -13.64 18.64
N GLU A 76 12.47 -12.46 18.21
CA GLU A 76 11.77 -11.21 18.52
C GLU A 76 10.44 -11.11 17.77
N MET A 77 10.44 -11.42 16.46
CA MET A 77 9.23 -11.50 15.66
C MET A 77 8.25 -12.55 16.19
N THR A 78 8.77 -13.70 16.65
CA THR A 78 7.95 -14.73 17.29
C THR A 78 7.29 -14.19 18.55
N ARG A 79 8.01 -13.41 19.39
CA ARG A 79 7.45 -12.78 20.59
C ARG A 79 6.36 -11.79 20.23
N TRP A 80 6.58 -10.91 19.25
CA TRP A 80 5.56 -9.96 18.79
C TRP A 80 4.31 -10.67 18.28
N ARG A 81 4.47 -11.68 17.42
CA ARG A 81 3.33 -12.47 16.89
C ARG A 81 2.52 -13.10 18.02
N ARG A 82 3.19 -13.75 18.98
CA ARG A 82 2.52 -14.39 20.13
C ARG A 82 1.81 -13.37 21.03
N ASP A 83 2.42 -12.21 21.24
CA ASP A 83 1.84 -11.14 22.04
C ASP A 83 0.60 -10.52 21.38
N ILE A 84 0.65 -10.24 20.08
CA ILE A 84 -0.50 -9.75 19.31
C ILE A 84 -1.61 -10.81 19.29
N HIS A 85 -1.28 -12.08 19.04
CA HIS A 85 -2.23 -13.20 19.06
C HIS A 85 -2.97 -13.32 20.39
N ALA A 86 -2.25 -13.18 21.51
CA ALA A 86 -2.83 -13.30 22.86
C ALA A 86 -3.72 -12.11 23.25
N HIS A 87 -3.58 -10.96 22.59
CA HIS A 87 -4.36 -9.74 22.85
C HIS A 87 -5.07 -9.22 21.59
N PRO A 88 -5.99 -10.00 21.01
CA PRO A 88 -6.65 -9.65 19.76
C PRO A 88 -7.63 -8.49 19.92
N GLU A 89 -7.64 -7.61 18.92
CA GLU A 89 -8.53 -6.45 18.83
C GLU A 89 -9.36 -6.51 17.54
N LEU A 90 -10.61 -6.05 17.57
CA LEU A 90 -11.51 -6.11 16.41
C LEU A 90 -11.22 -4.97 15.44
N GLY A 91 -11.71 -5.13 14.21
CA GLY A 91 -11.76 -4.11 13.17
C GLY A 91 -12.09 -2.71 13.71
N PHE A 92 -11.16 -1.76 13.52
CA PHE A 92 -11.23 -0.36 13.94
C PHE A 92 -11.17 -0.11 15.46
N GLU A 93 -10.82 -1.11 16.26
CA GLU A 93 -10.65 -1.03 17.72
C GLU A 93 -9.23 -1.45 18.16
N GLU A 94 -8.30 -1.61 17.22
CA GLU A 94 -6.92 -2.08 17.42
C GLU A 94 -5.98 -1.00 17.96
N GLU A 95 -6.40 -0.33 19.04
CA GLU A 95 -5.66 0.78 19.64
C GLU A 95 -4.29 0.33 20.17
N ARG A 96 -4.22 -0.85 20.82
CA ARG A 96 -2.95 -1.39 21.35
C ARG A 96 -2.06 -1.89 20.21
N THR A 97 -2.61 -2.65 19.28
CA THR A 97 -1.85 -3.28 18.19
C THR A 97 -1.31 -2.23 17.24
N SER A 98 -2.11 -1.22 16.89
CA SER A 98 -1.65 -0.08 16.09
C SER A 98 -0.55 0.72 16.78
N ALA A 99 -0.63 0.92 18.11
CA ALA A 99 0.41 1.59 18.87
C ALA A 99 1.75 0.82 18.84
N ILE A 100 1.71 -0.51 19.04
CA ILE A 100 2.91 -1.38 18.96
C ILE A 100 3.54 -1.30 17.58
N VAL A 101 2.74 -1.39 16.51
CA VAL A 101 3.26 -1.32 15.13
C VAL A 101 3.85 0.07 14.83
N ALA A 102 3.20 1.14 15.28
CA ALA A 102 3.72 2.50 15.12
C ALA A 102 5.04 2.70 15.88
N GLU A 103 5.16 2.18 17.10
CA GLU A 103 6.41 2.22 17.88
C GLU A 103 7.54 1.47 17.18
N LYS A 104 7.31 0.22 16.75
CA LYS A 104 8.30 -0.59 16.04
C LYS A 104 8.77 0.06 14.74
N LEU A 105 7.85 0.62 13.95
CA LEU A 105 8.21 1.34 12.73
C LEU A 105 9.08 2.57 13.03
N ARG A 106 8.82 3.31 14.12
CA ARG A 106 9.68 4.43 14.53
C ARG A 106 11.07 3.94 14.99
N GLU A 107 11.13 2.86 15.76
CA GLU A 107 12.41 2.24 16.17
C GLU A 107 13.27 1.83 14.96
N PHE A 108 12.63 1.37 13.89
CA PHE A 108 13.32 1.01 12.65
C PHE A 108 13.71 2.23 11.77
N GLY A 109 13.39 3.45 12.22
CA GLY A 109 13.74 4.68 11.53
C GLY A 109 12.78 5.08 10.41
N CYS A 110 11.56 4.55 10.39
CA CYS A 110 10.53 4.97 9.43
C CYS A 110 9.94 6.33 9.82
N GLU A 111 9.52 7.10 8.81
CA GLU A 111 8.57 8.19 9.00
C GLU A 111 7.17 7.58 9.20
N VAL A 112 6.55 7.81 10.36
CA VAL A 112 5.30 7.13 10.75
C VAL A 112 4.12 8.09 10.80
N ALA A 113 3.06 7.77 10.06
CA ALA A 113 1.75 8.39 10.17
C ALA A 113 0.76 7.44 10.85
N THR A 114 -0.01 7.94 11.82
CA THR A 114 -1.03 7.19 12.59
C THR A 114 -2.38 7.90 12.51
N GLY A 115 -3.44 7.26 13.01
CA GLY A 115 -4.79 7.86 13.02
C GLY A 115 -5.52 7.77 11.68
N LEU A 116 -5.02 6.96 10.76
CA LEU A 116 -5.61 6.78 9.44
C LEU A 116 -6.79 5.82 9.55
N ALA A 117 -8.00 6.26 9.19
CA ALA A 117 -9.21 5.45 9.38
C ALA A 117 -9.32 4.85 10.82
N ARG A 118 -9.01 5.68 11.84
CA ARG A 118 -8.91 5.34 13.27
C ARG A 118 -7.58 4.70 13.65
N THR A 119 -7.35 3.44 13.31
CA THR A 119 -6.22 2.64 13.84
C THR A 119 -5.12 2.36 12.80
N GLY A 120 -5.29 2.84 11.56
CA GLY A 120 -4.33 2.63 10.48
C GLY A 120 -2.99 3.34 10.72
N VAL A 121 -1.92 2.63 10.34
CA VAL A 121 -0.53 3.08 10.44
C VAL A 121 0.15 2.94 9.08
N VAL A 122 0.92 3.95 8.69
CA VAL A 122 1.78 3.92 7.50
C VAL A 122 3.20 4.29 7.92
N GLY A 123 4.16 3.40 7.68
CA GLY A 123 5.59 3.66 7.79
C GLY A 123 6.21 3.89 6.41
N THR A 124 6.94 4.98 6.24
CA THR A 124 7.62 5.32 4.99
C THR A 124 9.13 5.29 5.20
N ILE A 125 9.84 4.59 4.30
CA ILE A 125 11.30 4.62 4.18
C ILE A 125 11.63 5.28 2.84
N ARG A 126 12.40 6.37 2.87
CA ARG A 126 12.85 7.07 1.66
C ARG A 126 14.33 6.83 1.43
N VAL A 127 14.68 6.35 0.24
CA VAL A 127 16.07 6.15 -0.20
C VAL A 127 16.28 6.90 -1.52
N GLY A 128 17.17 7.89 -1.49
CA GLY A 128 17.46 8.73 -2.66
C GLY A 128 16.27 9.59 -3.11
N ASN A 129 16.29 10.00 -4.39
CA ASN A 129 15.33 10.94 -4.98
C ASN A 129 14.49 10.32 -6.12
N SER A 130 14.43 8.98 -6.20
CA SER A 130 13.61 8.31 -7.22
C SER A 130 12.12 8.59 -6.98
N PRO A 131 11.31 8.77 -8.05
CA PRO A 131 9.86 8.83 -7.93
C PRO A 131 9.23 7.43 -7.75
N ASP A 132 9.97 6.34 -7.94
CA ASP A 132 9.46 4.98 -7.83
C ASP A 132 9.13 4.61 -6.38
N SER A 133 8.14 3.75 -6.17
CA SER A 133 7.69 3.35 -4.84
C SER A 133 7.13 1.92 -4.84
N ILE A 134 7.34 1.21 -3.72
CA ILE A 134 6.76 -0.11 -3.46
C ILE A 134 5.97 -0.02 -2.16
N GLY A 135 4.72 -0.48 -2.18
CA GLY A 135 3.87 -0.58 -1.00
C GLY A 135 3.81 -2.00 -0.47
N LEU A 136 4.04 -2.17 0.83
CA LEU A 136 3.79 -3.41 1.56
C LEU A 136 2.60 -3.19 2.51
N ARG A 137 1.72 -4.19 2.61
CA ARG A 137 0.49 -4.10 3.41
C ARG A 137 0.32 -5.37 4.24
N ALA A 138 0.01 -5.18 5.51
CA ALA A 138 -0.37 -6.23 6.45
C ALA A 138 -1.58 -5.76 7.26
N ASP A 139 -2.50 -6.68 7.56
CA ASP A 139 -3.64 -6.42 8.44
C ASP A 139 -3.31 -6.80 9.88
N MET A 140 -3.99 -6.13 10.82
CA MET A 140 -3.76 -6.26 12.26
C MET A 140 -5.03 -6.60 13.03
N ASP A 141 -6.19 -6.73 12.38
CA ASP A 141 -7.47 -6.97 13.03
C ASP A 141 -7.73 -8.47 13.29
N CYS A 142 -8.52 -8.74 14.32
CA CYS A 142 -8.94 -10.08 14.69
C CYS A 142 -10.40 -10.36 14.28
N LEU A 143 -10.80 -11.62 14.41
CA LEU A 143 -12.17 -12.08 14.13
C LEU A 143 -13.00 -12.20 15.41
N PRO A 144 -14.31 -11.92 15.37
CA PRO A 144 -15.25 -12.15 16.47
C PRO A 144 -15.58 -13.65 16.60
N MET A 145 -14.60 -14.45 17.01
CA MET A 145 -14.73 -15.90 17.17
C MET A 145 -14.02 -16.39 18.43
N GLN A 146 -14.54 -17.46 19.03
CA GLN A 146 -13.92 -18.08 20.19
C GLN A 146 -12.73 -18.93 19.77
N GLU A 147 -11.55 -18.64 20.33
CA GLU A 147 -10.38 -19.50 20.19
C GLU A 147 -10.53 -20.78 21.01
N THR A 148 -10.16 -21.92 20.42
CA THR A 148 -10.19 -23.26 21.04
C THR A 148 -8.81 -23.88 21.17
N ASN A 149 -7.76 -23.14 20.83
CA ASN A 149 -6.38 -23.59 20.95
C ASN A 149 -5.95 -23.69 22.42
N THR A 150 -4.93 -24.51 22.67
CA THR A 150 -4.41 -24.83 24.01
C THR A 150 -2.97 -24.39 24.23
N PHE A 151 -2.34 -23.70 23.26
CA PHE A 151 -0.99 -23.18 23.42
C PHE A 151 -0.95 -21.94 24.32
N GLU A 152 0.23 -21.63 24.87
CA GLU A 152 0.42 -20.60 25.91
C GLU A 152 0.04 -19.17 25.49
N HIS A 153 0.02 -18.90 24.18
CA HIS A 153 -0.27 -17.59 23.61
C HIS A 153 -1.66 -17.51 22.97
N ALA A 154 -2.58 -18.41 23.31
CA ALA A 154 -3.97 -18.31 22.89
C ALA A 154 -4.59 -16.99 23.40
N SER A 155 -5.61 -16.51 22.70
CA SER A 155 -6.37 -15.32 23.04
C SER A 155 -6.82 -15.33 24.49
N LYS A 156 -6.52 -14.22 25.18
CA LYS A 156 -6.99 -13.99 26.55
C LYS A 156 -8.40 -13.41 26.59
N TYR A 157 -9.01 -13.13 25.44
CA TYR A 157 -10.28 -12.43 25.31
C TYR A 157 -11.34 -13.36 24.71
N LYS A 158 -12.43 -13.57 25.45
CA LYS A 158 -13.55 -14.42 25.00
C LYS A 158 -14.16 -13.88 23.70
N GLY A 159 -14.42 -14.78 22.76
CA GLY A 159 -15.04 -14.44 21.47
C GLY A 159 -14.19 -13.56 20.54
N LYS A 160 -12.87 -13.44 20.78
CA LYS A 160 -11.92 -12.75 19.89
C LYS A 160 -10.71 -13.64 19.60
N MET A 161 -10.28 -13.70 18.33
CA MET A 161 -9.14 -14.53 17.90
C MET A 161 -8.48 -13.98 16.64
N HIS A 162 -7.14 -13.97 16.60
CA HIS A 162 -6.40 -13.87 15.34
C HIS A 162 -6.48 -15.20 14.58
N GLY A 163 -7.56 -15.39 13.83
CA GLY A 163 -7.84 -16.61 13.07
C GLY A 163 -7.39 -16.59 11.61
N CYS A 164 -7.00 -15.43 11.09
CA CYS A 164 -6.60 -15.21 9.69
C CYS A 164 -5.09 -14.99 9.50
N GLY A 165 -4.29 -14.96 10.58
CA GLY A 165 -2.83 -14.77 10.56
C GLY A 165 -2.22 -14.81 11.95
#